data_AF-A0A350BKD1-F1
#
_entry.id   AF-A0A350BKD1-F1
#
_cell.length_a   1.000
_cell.length_b   1.000
_cell.length_c   1.000
_cell.angle_alpha   90.00
_cell.angle_beta   90.00
_cell.angle_gamma   90.00
#
_symmetry.space_group_name_H-M   'P 1'
#
loop_
_entity.id
_entity.type
_entity.pdbx_description
1 polymer ?
#
loop_
_entity_poly.entity_id
_entity_poly.type
_entity_poly.pdbx_seq_one_letter_code
_entity_poly.pdbx_strand_id
1 'polypeptide(L)'
;MQSASVLFVNPADGQKKLAPLTALVDDRSNGLQDELNAYYKLRAEHLKVRASEPSTTAADRDASRTFYERVQGQGGGFGGGGGAAAAARARLTDADRAALDKVPQHMRSELNILLGQKKSVSEIRDFLSGEFEPLPLADVSEYLEALEKLGSARKVAR
;
A
#
# COMPACT_ATOMS: atom_id res chain seq x y z
N MET A 1 -12.88 -1.73 18.43
CA MET A 1 -13.51 -3.06 18.68
C MET A 1 -15.02 -2.87 18.86
N GLN A 2 -15.82 -3.31 17.89
CA GLN A 2 -17.28 -3.08 17.80
C GLN A 2 -18.09 -4.40 17.78
N SER A 3 -17.62 -5.48 18.42
CA SER A 3 -18.22 -6.83 18.22
C SER A 3 -18.86 -7.49 19.44
N ALA A 4 -18.90 -6.84 20.61
CA ALA A 4 -19.56 -7.43 21.79
C ALA A 4 -21.09 -7.58 21.60
N SER A 5 -21.71 -6.72 20.80
CA SER A 5 -23.15 -6.76 20.51
C SER A 5 -23.57 -7.88 19.55
N VAL A 6 -22.62 -8.49 18.83
CA VAL A 6 -22.89 -9.58 17.88
C VAL A 6 -22.84 -10.94 18.59
N LEU A 7 -21.99 -11.08 19.61
CA LEU A 7 -21.72 -12.35 20.28
C LEU A 7 -22.45 -12.50 21.62
N PHE A 8 -22.90 -11.40 22.23
CA PHE A 8 -23.54 -11.41 23.55
C PHE A 8 -24.92 -10.74 23.49
N VAL A 9 -25.92 -11.46 24.01
CA VAL A 9 -27.30 -10.96 24.16
C VAL A 9 -27.35 -9.68 25.00
N ASN A 10 -26.50 -9.60 26.04
CA ASN A 10 -26.23 -8.38 26.78
C ASN A 10 -24.80 -7.88 26.47
N PRO A 11 -24.64 -6.81 25.67
CA PRO A 11 -23.34 -6.29 25.29
C PRO A 11 -22.46 -5.86 26.48
N ALA A 12 -23.07 -5.36 27.56
CA ALA A 12 -22.34 -4.89 28.75
C ALA A 12 -21.68 -6.04 29.52
N ASP A 13 -22.34 -7.21 29.58
CA ASP A 13 -21.77 -8.40 30.21
C ASP A 13 -20.72 -9.06 29.32
N GLY A 14 -20.90 -8.99 28.00
CA GLY A 14 -19.90 -9.40 27.01
C GLY A 14 -18.60 -8.62 27.14
N GLN A 15 -18.66 -7.29 27.28
CA GLN A 15 -17.48 -6.45 27.50
C GLN A 15 -16.70 -6.84 28.76
N LYS A 16 -17.39 -7.12 29.88
CA LYS A 16 -16.74 -7.55 31.13
C LYS A 16 -16.01 -8.88 30.98
N LYS A 17 -16.59 -9.83 30.22
CA LYS A 17 -15.97 -11.14 29.97
C LYS A 17 -14.80 -11.07 29.01
N LEU A 18 -14.83 -10.16 28.05
CA LEU A 18 -13.76 -9.98 27.07
C LEU A 18 -12.60 -9.14 27.60
N ALA A 19 -12.82 -8.26 28.58
CA ALA A 19 -11.77 -7.36 29.08
C ALA A 19 -10.48 -8.07 29.57
N PRO A 20 -10.54 -9.18 30.33
CA PRO A 20 -9.33 -9.92 30.70
C PRO A 20 -8.62 -10.55 29.50
N LEU A 21 -9.36 -10.98 28.47
CA LEU A 21 -8.79 -11.54 27.24
C LEU A 21 -8.11 -10.46 26.41
N THR A 22 -8.70 -9.27 26.31
CA THR A 22 -8.07 -8.12 25.67
C THR A 22 -6.76 -7.76 26.36
N ALA A 23 -6.76 -7.68 27.70
CA ALA A 23 -5.53 -7.42 28.46
C ALA A 23 -4.44 -8.47 28.19
N LEU A 24 -4.78 -9.77 28.17
CA LEU A 24 -3.81 -10.83 27.87
C LEU A 24 -3.29 -10.77 26.43
N VAL A 25 -4.13 -10.38 25.46
CA VAL A 25 -3.72 -10.17 24.07
C VAL A 25 -2.75 -8.99 23.97
N ASP A 26 -3.03 -7.89 24.66
CA ASP A 26 -2.16 -6.72 24.70
C ASP A 26 -0.80 -7.06 25.35
N ASP A 27 -0.81 -7.76 26.49
CA ASP A 27 0.41 -8.23 27.16
C ASP A 27 1.25 -9.13 26.23
N ARG A 28 0.61 -10.06 25.52
CA ARG A 28 1.29 -10.92 24.55
C ARG A 28 1.85 -10.14 23.37
N SER A 29 1.09 -9.19 22.85
CA SER A 29 1.55 -8.32 21.76
C SER A 29 2.80 -7.55 22.17
N ASN A 30 2.81 -6.98 23.37
CA ASN A 30 3.97 -6.27 23.90
C ASN A 30 5.18 -7.19 24.07
N GLY A 31 5.00 -8.38 24.66
CA GLY A 31 6.08 -9.36 24.80
C GLY A 31 6.68 -9.81 23.45
N LEU A 32 5.84 -10.01 22.43
CA LEU A 32 6.31 -10.33 21.07
C LEU A 32 7.07 -9.17 20.43
N GLN A 33 6.62 -7.94 20.63
CA GLN A 33 7.34 -6.75 20.14
C GLN A 33 8.71 -6.63 20.82
N ASP A 34 8.79 -6.84 22.13
CA ASP A 34 10.05 -6.81 22.88
C ASP A 34 11.02 -7.89 22.39
N GLU A 35 10.54 -9.10 22.14
CA GLU A 35 11.35 -10.20 21.59
C GLU A 35 11.89 -9.87 20.20
N LEU A 36 11.05 -9.38 19.30
CA LEU A 36 11.46 -8.95 17.96
C LEU A 36 12.50 -7.84 18.03
N ASN A 37 12.29 -6.84 18.88
CA ASN A 37 13.22 -5.74 19.08
C ASN A 37 14.59 -6.22 19.58
N ALA A 38 14.60 -7.16 20.53
CA ALA A 38 15.84 -7.76 21.02
C ALA A 38 16.57 -8.54 19.92
N TYR A 39 15.84 -9.34 19.14
CA TYR A 39 16.41 -10.12 18.03
C TYR A 39 17.05 -9.22 16.96
N TYR A 40 16.33 -8.20 16.50
CA TYR A 40 16.85 -7.31 15.45
C TYR A 40 18.00 -6.43 15.94
N LYS A 41 18.03 -6.04 17.22
CA LYS A 41 19.19 -5.37 17.83
C LYS A 41 20.44 -6.27 17.80
N LEU A 42 20.31 -7.52 18.26
CA LEU A 42 21.41 -8.49 18.21
C LEU A 42 21.87 -8.75 16.76
N ARG A 43 20.94 -8.86 15.82
CA ARG A 43 21.27 -9.04 14.40
C ARG A 43 22.01 -7.83 13.83
N ALA A 44 21.60 -6.61 14.18
CA ALA A 44 22.25 -5.39 13.75
C ALA A 44 23.69 -5.28 14.30
N GLU A 45 23.90 -5.66 15.57
CA GLU A 45 25.23 -5.77 16.18
C GLU A 45 26.12 -6.75 15.40
N HIS A 46 25.62 -7.95 15.09
CA HIS A 46 26.35 -8.95 14.30
C HIS A 46 26.70 -8.44 12.89
N LEU A 47 25.82 -7.64 12.28
CA LEU A 47 26.04 -7.04 10.96
C LEU A 47 26.86 -5.75 11.02
N LYS A 48 27.25 -5.27 12.22
CA LYS A 48 27.90 -3.98 12.45
C LYS A 48 27.12 -2.80 11.87
N VAL A 49 25.79 -2.92 11.82
CA VAL A 49 24.87 -1.87 11.40
C VAL A 49 24.21 -1.31 12.66
N ARG A 50 23.95 0.00 12.70
CA ARG A 50 23.24 0.60 13.82
C ARG A 50 21.79 0.10 13.84
N ALA A 51 21.38 -0.53 14.93
CA ALA A 51 19.98 -0.87 15.16
C ALA A 51 19.15 0.42 15.14
N SER A 52 18.16 0.47 14.26
CA SER A 52 17.19 1.55 14.18
C SER A 52 15.81 0.91 14.12
N GLU A 53 14.87 1.48 14.85
CA GLU A 53 13.46 1.18 14.63
C GLU A 53 13.10 1.48 13.17
N PRO A 54 12.20 0.70 12.54
CA PRO A 54 11.63 1.02 11.24
C PRO A 54 10.90 2.36 11.29
N SER A 55 11.62 3.45 11.01
CA SER A 55 11.03 4.79 10.96
C SER A 55 10.36 4.99 9.60
N THR A 56 9.18 5.59 9.59
CA THR A 56 8.52 6.04 8.35
C THR A 56 9.47 6.93 7.56
N THR A 57 9.89 6.47 6.39
CA THR A 57 10.84 7.21 5.55
C THR A 57 10.18 8.47 4.97
N ALA A 58 10.96 9.39 4.40
CA ALA A 58 10.39 10.55 3.69
C ALA A 58 9.47 10.09 2.54
N ALA A 59 9.88 9.05 1.80
CA ALA A 59 9.09 8.46 0.73
C ALA A 59 7.75 7.89 1.24
N ASP A 60 7.73 7.22 2.40
CA ASP A 60 6.50 6.71 3.00
C ASP A 60 5.55 7.86 3.39
N ARG A 61 6.08 8.95 3.94
CA ARG A 61 5.29 10.14 4.27
C ARG A 61 4.70 10.79 3.04
N ASP A 62 5.46 10.90 1.97
CA ASP A 62 5.00 11.50 0.71
C ASP A 62 3.96 10.62 0.02
N ALA A 63 4.16 9.30 0.02
CA ALA A 63 3.21 8.33 -0.52
C ALA A 63 1.88 8.31 0.24
N SER A 64 1.89 8.49 1.56
CA SER A 64 0.68 8.58 2.39
C SER A 64 -0.19 9.80 2.07
N ARG A 65 0.41 10.82 1.44
CA ARG A 65 -0.25 12.08 1.05
C ARG A 65 -0.47 12.20 -0.45
N THR A 66 0.03 11.25 -1.23
CA THR A 66 -0.10 11.25 -2.68
C THR A 66 -1.28 10.38 -3.08
N PHE A 67 -2.15 10.94 -3.91
CA PHE A 67 -3.34 10.27 -4.42
C PHE A 67 -3.34 10.31 -5.94
N TYR A 68 -3.78 9.22 -6.56
CA TYR A 68 -3.98 9.12 -7.99
C TYR A 68 -5.43 8.73 -8.27
N GLU A 69 -6.00 9.32 -9.32
CA GLU A 69 -7.30 8.92 -9.86
C GLU A 69 -7.14 8.51 -11.32
N ARG A 70 -7.97 7.56 -11.76
CA ARG A 70 -8.06 7.25 -13.20
C ARG A 70 -8.70 8.40 -13.95
N VAL A 71 -8.17 8.70 -15.14
CA VAL A 71 -8.78 9.66 -16.05
C VAL A 71 -9.96 8.96 -16.76
N GLN A 72 -11.20 9.34 -16.41
CA GLN A 72 -12.40 8.81 -17.10
C GLN A 72 -12.44 9.30 -18.55
N GLY A 73 -12.69 8.37 -19.48
CA GLY A 73 -12.61 8.59 -20.93
C GLY A 73 -11.62 7.66 -21.64
N GLN A 74 -10.74 7.00 -20.88
CA GLN A 74 -9.82 5.98 -21.38
C GLN A 74 -10.10 4.62 -20.72
N GLY A 75 -11.39 4.27 -20.64
CA GLY A 75 -11.84 2.96 -20.20
C GLY A 75 -12.09 2.07 -21.41
N GLY A 76 -11.21 1.08 -21.64
CA GLY A 76 -11.49 -0.02 -22.56
C GLY A 76 -10.31 -0.38 -23.46
N GLY A 77 -9.53 -1.38 -23.05
CA GLY A 77 -8.65 -2.12 -23.94
C GLY A 77 -7.27 -1.50 -24.19
N PHE A 78 -6.25 -2.36 -24.17
CA PHE A 78 -4.91 -2.09 -24.72
C PHE A 78 -4.96 -1.96 -26.27
N GLY A 79 -5.85 -1.13 -26.82
CA GLY A 79 -6.03 -0.99 -28.27
C GLY A 79 -7.28 -0.22 -28.66
N GLY A 80 -7.35 1.09 -28.38
CA GLY A 80 -8.51 1.88 -28.78
C GLY A 80 -8.54 3.30 -28.24
N GLY A 81 -7.49 4.09 -28.46
CA GLY A 81 -7.45 5.51 -28.12
C GLY A 81 -6.67 6.27 -29.17
N GLY A 82 -7.40 6.91 -30.11
CA GLY A 82 -6.81 7.60 -31.25
C GLY A 82 -5.79 8.66 -30.87
N GLY A 83 -4.69 8.76 -31.63
CA GLY A 83 -3.72 9.86 -31.66
C GLY A 83 -2.96 10.19 -30.37
N ALA A 84 -3.69 10.60 -29.33
CA ALA A 84 -3.16 11.06 -28.05
C ALA A 84 -2.45 9.96 -27.25
N ALA A 85 -3.00 8.74 -27.22
CA ALA A 85 -2.38 7.63 -26.49
C ALA A 85 -1.06 7.16 -27.16
N ALA A 86 -1.02 7.16 -28.49
CA ALA A 86 0.19 6.84 -29.24
C ALA A 86 1.26 7.95 -29.09
N ALA A 87 0.84 9.21 -29.10
CA ALA A 87 1.74 10.34 -28.85
C ALA A 87 2.29 10.35 -27.42
N ALA A 88 1.48 10.02 -26.41
CA ALA A 88 1.93 9.90 -25.03
C ALA A 88 2.95 8.75 -24.86
N ARG A 89 2.68 7.59 -25.47
CA ARG A 89 3.64 6.47 -25.49
C ARG A 89 4.98 6.83 -26.16
N ALA A 90 4.94 7.62 -27.23
CA ALA A 90 6.15 8.06 -27.92
C ALA A 90 7.02 9.02 -27.08
N ARG A 91 6.43 9.70 -26.09
CA ARG A 91 7.13 10.62 -25.17
C ARG A 91 7.73 9.92 -23.94
N LEU A 92 7.40 8.65 -23.71
CA LEU A 92 7.96 7.89 -22.59
C LEU A 92 9.44 7.61 -22.83
N THR A 93 10.23 7.81 -21.79
CA THR A 93 11.63 7.37 -21.74
C THR A 93 11.71 5.85 -21.59
N ASP A 94 12.88 5.26 -21.80
CA ASP A 94 13.08 3.83 -21.57
C ASP A 94 12.85 3.46 -20.09
N ALA A 95 13.20 4.36 -19.17
CA ALA A 95 12.94 4.21 -17.74
C ALA A 95 11.42 4.17 -17.45
N ASP A 96 10.63 5.04 -18.09
CA ASP A 96 9.17 5.03 -17.92
C ASP A 96 8.54 3.74 -18.47
N ARG A 97 9.07 3.20 -19.57
CA ARG A 97 8.59 1.93 -20.11
C ARG A 97 8.93 0.77 -19.17
N ALA A 98 10.14 0.75 -18.61
CA ALA A 98 10.51 -0.22 -17.60
C ALA A 98 9.63 -0.10 -16.34
N ALA A 99 9.28 1.12 -15.93
CA ALA A 99 8.40 1.36 -14.79
C ALA A 99 7.00 0.76 -14.97
N LEU A 100 6.48 0.73 -16.20
CA LEU A 100 5.20 0.07 -16.50
C LEU A 100 5.21 -1.44 -16.28
N ASP A 101 6.38 -2.06 -16.23
CA ASP A 101 6.56 -3.50 -16.00
C ASP A 101 6.86 -3.85 -14.54
N LYS A 102 7.11 -2.85 -13.69
CA LYS A 102 7.43 -3.04 -12.27
C LYS A 102 6.25 -3.55 -11.43
N VAL A 103 5.01 -3.23 -11.81
CA VAL A 103 3.82 -3.81 -11.19
C VAL A 103 3.39 -5.05 -11.98
N PRO A 104 3.39 -6.25 -11.37
CA PRO A 104 2.99 -7.50 -12.01
C PRO A 104 1.59 -7.43 -12.62
N GLN A 105 1.41 -8.05 -13.78
CA GLN A 105 0.18 -7.96 -14.55
C GLN A 105 -1.07 -8.41 -13.77
N HIS A 106 -0.96 -9.47 -12.97
CA HIS A 106 -2.07 -10.01 -12.17
C HIS A 106 -2.54 -9.05 -11.06
N MET A 107 -1.69 -8.12 -10.61
CA MET A 107 -2.05 -7.10 -9.63
C MET A 107 -2.67 -5.85 -10.27
N ARG A 108 -2.49 -5.64 -11.58
CA ARG A 108 -2.91 -4.39 -12.26
C ARG A 108 -4.43 -4.20 -12.26
N SER A 109 -5.22 -5.28 -12.31
CA SER A 109 -6.69 -5.18 -12.24
C SER A 109 -7.13 -4.60 -10.90
N GLU A 110 -6.57 -5.10 -9.80
CA GLU A 110 -6.86 -4.60 -8.46
C GLU A 110 -6.36 -3.17 -8.27
N LEU A 111 -5.14 -2.86 -8.72
CA LEU A 111 -4.62 -1.50 -8.72
C LEU A 111 -5.60 -0.52 -9.40
N ASN A 112 -6.14 -0.89 -10.56
CA ASN A 112 -7.11 -0.06 -11.28
C ASN A 112 -8.42 0.16 -10.52
N ILE A 113 -8.85 -0.80 -9.71
CA ILE A 113 -10.02 -0.68 -8.83
C ILE A 113 -9.68 0.27 -7.67
N LEU A 114 -8.51 0.10 -7.04
CA LEU A 114 -8.07 0.91 -5.89
C LEU A 114 -7.89 2.39 -6.26
N LEU A 115 -7.46 2.70 -7.48
CA LEU A 115 -7.43 4.07 -8.02
C LEU A 115 -8.82 4.72 -8.10
N GLY A 116 -9.89 3.93 -8.17
CA GLY A 116 -11.28 4.42 -8.08
C GLY A 116 -11.76 4.64 -6.64
N GLN A 117 -11.03 4.12 -5.64
CA GLN A 117 -11.42 4.13 -4.23
C GLN A 117 -10.76 5.27 -3.42
N LYS A 118 -10.08 6.22 -4.08
CA LYS A 118 -9.44 7.39 -3.45
C LYS A 118 -8.43 7.01 -2.34
N LYS A 119 -7.68 5.93 -2.57
CA LYS A 119 -6.62 5.47 -1.67
C LYS A 119 -5.32 6.21 -1.96
N SER A 120 -4.53 6.44 -0.91
CA SER A 120 -3.16 6.95 -1.03
C SER A 120 -2.25 5.89 -1.65
N VAL A 121 -1.08 6.30 -2.16
CA VAL A 121 -0.11 5.37 -2.75
C VAL A 121 0.34 4.31 -1.73
N SER A 122 0.50 4.69 -0.45
CA SER A 122 0.85 3.72 0.61
C SER A 122 -0.27 2.69 0.82
N GLU A 123 -1.53 3.12 0.89
CA GLU A 123 -2.67 2.20 1.06
C GLU A 123 -2.84 1.26 -0.14
N ILE A 124 -2.57 1.73 -1.36
CA ILE A 124 -2.58 0.89 -2.56
C ILE A 124 -1.49 -0.18 -2.46
N ARG A 125 -0.25 0.22 -2.13
CA ARG A 125 0.88 -0.71 -2.00
C ARG A 125 0.65 -1.72 -0.89
N ASP A 126 0.13 -1.30 0.27
CA ASP A 126 -0.11 -2.16 1.41
C ASP A 126 -1.22 -3.18 1.12
N PHE A 127 -2.29 -2.77 0.44
CA PHE A 127 -3.35 -3.69 0.00
C PHE A 127 -2.81 -4.74 -0.98
N LEU A 128 -2.12 -4.30 -2.03
CA LEU A 128 -1.58 -5.22 -3.04
C LEU A 128 -0.55 -6.19 -2.44
N SER A 129 0.32 -5.69 -1.55
CA SER A 129 1.31 -6.54 -0.87
C SER A 129 0.70 -7.49 0.15
N GLY A 130 -0.48 -7.17 0.68
CA GLY A 130 -1.21 -8.02 1.62
C GLY A 130 -1.99 -9.15 0.93
N GLU A 131 -2.56 -8.88 -0.24
CA GLU A 131 -3.36 -9.86 -1.00
C GLU A 131 -2.52 -10.73 -1.95
N PHE A 132 -1.34 -10.26 -2.34
CA PHE A 132 -0.48 -10.91 -3.32
C PHE A 132 0.98 -10.99 -2.81
N GLU A 133 1.96 -10.82 -3.70
CA GLU A 133 3.38 -10.75 -3.34
C GLU A 133 3.79 -9.35 -2.88
N PRO A 134 4.81 -9.23 -2.00
CA PRO A 134 5.31 -7.93 -1.55
C PRO A 134 5.76 -7.03 -2.71
N LEU A 135 5.28 -5.78 -2.69
CA LEU A 135 5.68 -4.75 -3.66
C LEU A 135 6.46 -3.59 -3.00
N PRO A 136 7.64 -3.22 -3.53
CA PRO A 136 8.33 -2.01 -3.10
C PRO A 136 7.50 -0.75 -3.35
N LEU A 137 7.52 0.20 -2.41
CA LEU A 137 6.83 1.48 -2.57
C LEU A 137 7.30 2.26 -3.80
N ALA A 138 8.61 2.20 -4.09
CA ALA A 138 9.21 2.88 -5.24
C ALA A 138 8.61 2.36 -6.54
N ASP A 139 8.41 1.04 -6.67
CA ASP A 139 7.88 0.42 -7.88
C ASP A 139 6.43 0.81 -8.14
N VAL A 140 5.60 0.88 -7.09
CA VAL A 140 4.22 1.39 -7.20
C VAL A 140 4.20 2.87 -7.56
N SER A 141 5.09 3.67 -6.97
CA SER A 141 5.17 5.12 -7.23
C SER A 141 5.60 5.41 -8.67
N GLU A 142 6.67 4.78 -9.13
CA GLU A 142 7.17 4.92 -10.50
C GLU A 142 6.15 4.42 -11.54
N TYR A 143 5.44 3.34 -11.26
CA TYR A 143 4.36 2.86 -12.11
C TYR A 143 3.23 3.90 -12.26
N LEU A 144 2.80 4.51 -11.15
CA LEU A 144 1.75 5.54 -11.18
C LEU A 144 2.20 6.82 -11.88
N GLU A 145 3.46 7.23 -11.72
CA GLU A 145 4.06 8.34 -12.47
C GLU A 145 4.10 8.05 -13.98
N ALA A 146 4.43 6.81 -14.37
CA ALA A 146 4.41 6.40 -15.77
C ALA A 146 2.97 6.40 -16.33
N LEU A 147 1.97 5.97 -15.54
CA LEU A 147 0.56 6.08 -15.91
C LEU A 147 0.08 7.53 -16.06
N GLU A 148 0.60 8.44 -15.23
CA GLU A 148 0.33 9.86 -15.33
C GLU A 148 0.91 10.48 -16.60
N LYS A 149 2.16 10.15 -16.95
CA LYS A 149 2.77 10.56 -18.22
C LYS A 149 2.02 10.02 -19.43
N LEU A 150 1.41 8.84 -19.31
CA LEU A 150 0.53 8.26 -20.32
C LEU A 150 -0.87 8.91 -20.38
N GLY A 151 -1.22 9.76 -19.41
CA GLY A 151 -2.56 10.31 -19.26
C GLY A 151 -3.62 9.30 -18.80
N SER A 152 -3.19 8.11 -18.34
CA SER A 152 -4.10 7.06 -17.84
C SER A 152 -4.52 7.30 -16.39
N ALA A 153 -3.65 7.96 -15.63
CA ALA A 153 -3.90 8.41 -14.27
C ALA A 153 -3.56 9.89 -14.14
N ARG A 154 -4.01 10.53 -13.07
CA ARG A 154 -3.61 11.90 -12.71
C ARG A 154 -3.38 11.98 -11.22
N LYS A 155 -2.35 12.71 -10.80
CA LYS A 155 -2.17 13.03 -9.38
C LYS A 155 -3.26 14.02 -8.95
N VAL A 156 -3.84 13.79 -7.78
CA VAL A 156 -4.87 14.68 -7.22
C VAL A 156 -4.44 15.19 -5.85
N ALA A 157 -4.70 16.47 -5.59
CA ALA A 157 -4.52 17.07 -4.28
C ALA A 157 -5.73 16.73 -3.39
N ARG A 158 -5.46 16.41 -2.12
CA ARG A 158 -6.50 16.11 -1.14
C ARG A 158 -6.20 16.79 0.19
#